data_AF-A0A0N4Y0M9-F1
#
_entry.id   AF-A0A0N4Y0M9-F1
#
_cell.length_a   1.000
_cell.length_b   1.000
_cell.length_c   1.000
_cell.angle_alpha   90.00
_cell.angle_beta   90.00
_cell.angle_gamma   90.00
#
_symmetry.space_group_name_H-M   'P 1'
#
loop_
_entity.id
_entity.type
_entity.pdbx_description
1 polymer ?
#
loop_
_entity_poly.entity_id
_entity_poly.type
_entity_poly.pdbx_seq_one_letter_code
_entity_poly.pdbx_strand_id
1 'polypeptide(L)' 'MAICTYNARTLASDASVEDLMMQARKIKYSVIGLTETRRHRPLHAVFDTGEELFLGTCDSRGFGGVGVLVNTNLAM' A
#
# COMPACT_ATOMS: atom_id res chain seq x y z
N MET A 1 1.49 -2.28 18.55
CA MET A 1 1.18 -2.72 17.18
C MET A 1 -0.13 -2.08 16.74
N ALA A 2 -0.16 -1.41 15.59
CA ALA A 2 -1.37 -0.80 15.04
C ALA A 2 -1.62 -1.30 13.60
N ILE A 3 -2.77 -1.91 13.36
CA ILE A 3 -3.17 -2.43 12.05
C ILE A 3 -4.39 -1.63 11.59
N CYS A 4 -4.33 -1.09 10.38
CA CYS A 4 -5.45 -0.37 9.79
C CYS A 4 -5.75 -0.89 8.38
N THR A 5 -6.94 -0.58 7.89
CA THR A 5 -7.33 -0.82 6.51
C THR A 5 -7.56 0.51 5.82
N TYR A 6 -7.19 0.58 4.54
CA TYR A 6 -7.34 1.76 3.72
C TYR A 6 -7.80 1.37 2.32
N ASN A 7 -8.94 1.93 1.91
CA ASN A 7 -9.37 1.86 0.53
C ASN A 7 -8.62 2.93 -0.26
N ALA A 8 -7.72 2.49 -1.15
CA ALA A 8 -6.87 3.41 -1.89
C ALA A 8 -7.56 4.06 -3.09
N ARG A 9 -8.70 3.52 -3.53
CA ARG A 9 -9.44 3.85 -4.75
C ARG A 9 -8.66 3.63 -6.06
N THR A 10 -7.35 3.90 -6.06
CA THR A 10 -6.38 3.57 -7.10
C THR A 10 -4.94 3.70 -6.55
N LEU A 11 -4.10 2.70 -6.83
CA LEU A 11 -2.64 2.71 -6.69
C LEU A 11 -1.97 2.33 -8.02
N ALA A 12 -2.65 2.55 -9.14
CA ALA A 12 -2.22 2.11 -10.46
C ALA A 12 -0.95 2.82 -10.97
N SER A 13 -0.65 4.02 -10.45
CA SER A 13 0.49 4.84 -10.84
C SER A 13 1.47 5.06 -9.69
N ASP A 14 2.73 5.37 -10.00
CA ASP A 14 3.73 5.63 -8.97
C ASP A 14 3.40 6.91 -8.18
N ALA A 15 2.83 7.93 -8.83
CA ALA A 15 2.33 9.13 -8.14
C ALA A 15 1.25 8.81 -7.09
N SER A 16 0.35 7.85 -7.35
CA SER A 16 -0.66 7.43 -6.36
C SER A 16 -0.05 6.66 -5.19
N VAL A 17 1.06 5.96 -5.41
CA VAL A 17 1.82 5.31 -4.34
C VAL A 17 2.57 6.35 -3.50
N GLU A 18 3.17 7.36 -4.13
CA GLU A 18 3.82 8.47 -3.41
C GLU A 18 2.84 9.24 -2.51
N ASP A 19 1.63 9.53 -3.00
CA ASP A 19 0.60 10.19 -2.18
C ASP A 19 0.19 9.31 -0.99
N LEU A 20 -0.02 8.01 -1.19
CA LEU A 20 -0.27 7.07 -0.09
C LEU A 20 0.84 7.15 0.97
N MET A 21 2.11 7.14 0.56
CA MET A 21 3.24 7.24 1.49
C MET A 21 3.24 8.56 2.24
N MET A 22 2.95 9.67 1.56
CA MET A 22 2.84 10.99 2.17
C MET A 22 1.73 11.07 3.22
N GLN A 23 0.59 10.41 2.98
CA GLN A 23 -0.51 10.34 3.97
C GLN A 23 -0.19 9.38 5.11
N ALA A 24 0.35 8.19 4.81
CA ALA A 24 0.67 7.17 5.79
C ALA A 24 1.65 7.71 6.85
N ARG A 25 2.64 8.51 6.45
CA ARG A 25 3.61 9.16 7.36
C ARG A 25 2.98 10.06 8.42
N LYS A 26 1.72 10.49 8.26
CA LYS A 26 1.01 11.35 9.23
C LYS A 26 0.35 10.57 10.36
N ILE A 27 0.27 9.25 10.24
CA ILE A 27 -0.37 8.39 11.23
C ILE A 27 0.63 7.37 11.78
N LYS A 28 0.36 6.84 12.98
CA LYS A 28 1.12 5.73 13.53
C LYS A 28 0.50 4.42 13.07
N TYR A 29 1.29 3.58 12.38
CA TYR A 29 0.86 2.27 11.90
C TYR A 29 2.03 1.28 11.95
N SER A 30 1.72 0.01 12.15
CA SER A 30 2.65 -1.10 11.91
C SER A 30 2.35 -1.75 10.55
N VAL A 31 1.06 -1.91 10.23
CA VAL A 31 0.60 -2.53 8.97
C VAL A 31 -0.65 -1.82 8.45
N ILE A 32 -0.71 -1.54 7.14
CA ILE A 32 -1.90 -1.05 6.45
C ILE A 32 -2.34 -2.09 5.41
N GLY A 33 -3.54 -2.64 5.57
CA GLY A 33 -4.20 -3.43 4.54
C GLY A 33 -4.84 -2.53 3.49
N LEU A 34 -4.47 -2.71 2.22
CA LEU A 34 -4.91 -1.89 1.11
C LEU A 34 -5.95 -2.63 0.28
N THR A 35 -7.04 -1.95 -0.09
CA THR A 35 -8.07 -2.44 -1.01
C THR A 35 -8.29 -1.48 -2.16
N GLU A 36 -8.84 -1.98 -3.26
CA GLU A 36 -9.07 -1.20 -4.49
C GLU A 36 -7.79 -0.55 -5.05
N THR A 37 -6.68 -1.30 -5.04
CA THR A 37 -5.39 -0.82 -5.55
C THR A 37 -5.40 -0.65 -7.06
N ARG A 38 -6.28 -1.37 -7.80
CA ARG A 38 -6.44 -1.29 -9.26
C ARG A 38 -5.13 -1.41 -10.04
N ARG A 39 -4.10 -2.04 -9.47
CA ARG A 39 -2.79 -2.24 -10.09
C ARG A 39 -2.89 -3.46 -11.01
N HIS A 40 -2.64 -3.31 -12.30
CA HIS A 40 -2.71 -4.45 -13.25
C HIS A 40 -1.54 -5.42 -13.15
N ARG A 41 -0.41 -4.97 -12.60
CA ARG A 41 0.79 -5.76 -12.40
C ARG A 41 1.13 -5.78 -10.91
N PRO A 42 1.64 -6.89 -10.37
CA PRO A 42 2.08 -6.90 -9.00
C PRO A 42 3.21 -5.88 -8.82
N LEU A 43 3.25 -5.24 -7.65
CA LEU A 43 4.33 -4.34 -7.26
C LEU A 43 4.90 -4.80 -5.93
N HIS A 44 6.21 -4.85 -5.85
CA HIS A 44 6.94 -4.92 -4.60
C HIS A 44 7.91 -3.75 -4.58
N ALA A 45 7.91 -3.00 -3.49
CA ALA A 45 8.81 -1.87 -3.29
C ALA A 45 9.25 -1.79 -1.84
N VAL A 46 10.52 -1.52 -1.63
CA VAL A 46 11.09 -1.16 -0.33
C VAL A 46 11.51 0.30 -0.41
N PHE A 47 11.05 1.11 0.55
CA PHE A 47 11.39 2.52 0.61
C PHE A 47 12.62 2.75 1.49
N ASP A 48 13.33 3.86 1.29
CA ASP A 48 14.49 4.24 2.11
C ASP A 48 14.15 4.40 3.60
N THR A 49 12.87 4.67 3.90
CA THR A 49 12.34 4.77 5.25
C THR A 49 12.06 3.41 5.90
N GLY A 50 12.32 2.30 5.19
CA GLY A 50 12.20 0.93 5.67
C GLY A 50 10.81 0.32 5.50
N GLU A 51 9.81 1.09 5.05
CA GLU A 51 8.51 0.52 4.72
C GLU A 51 8.59 -0.38 3.49
N GLU A 52 7.79 -1.43 3.51
CA GLU A 52 7.69 -2.40 2.44
C GLU A 52 6.26 -2.47 1.94
N LEU A 53 6.08 -2.30 0.64
CA LEU A 53 4.80 -2.30 -0.04
C LEU A 53 4.68 -3.51 -0.96
N PHE A 54 3.58 -4.25 -0.80
CA PHE A 54 3.18 -5.31 -1.71
C PHE A 54 1.82 -4.97 -2.30
N LEU A 55 1.71 -4.93 -3.61
CA LEU A 55 0.44 -4.81 -4.33
C LEU A 55 0.22 -6.07 -5.17
N GLY A 56 -0.91 -6.71 -4.95
CA GLY A 56 -1.44 -7.73 -5.86
C GLY A 56 -2.09 -7.11 -7.09
N THR A 57 -2.42 -7.96 -8.04
CA THR A 57 -3.10 -7.55 -9.28
C THR A 57 -4.61 -7.37 -9.07
N CYS A 58 -5.21 -6.43 -9.76
CA CYS A 58 -6.67 -6.38 -9.94
C CYS A 58 -7.14 -7.43 -10.97
N ASP A 59 -8.45 -7.68 -11.02
CA ASP A 59 -9.03 -8.59 -12.01
C ASP A 59 -8.91 -8.02 -13.44
N SER A 60 -9.26 -8.82 -14.46
CA SER A 60 -9.20 -8.39 -15.86
C SER A 60 -10.06 -7.17 -16.18
N ARG A 61 -11.03 -6.83 -15.32
CA ARG A 61 -11.90 -5.66 -15.45
C ARG A 61 -11.32 -4.42 -14.76
N GLY A 62 -10.14 -4.53 -14.15
CA GLY A 62 -9.50 -3.43 -13.43
C GLY A 62 -10.10 -3.14 -12.07
N PHE A 63 -10.99 -4.01 -11.57
CA PHE A 63 -11.64 -3.83 -10.27
C PHE A 63 -10.88 -4.57 -9.17
N GLY A 64 -10.93 -3.99 -7.97
CA GLY A 64 -10.31 -4.57 -6.78
C GLY A 64 -8.80 -4.41 -6.78
N GLY A 65 -8.11 -5.51 -6.47
CA GLY A 65 -6.70 -5.49 -6.09
C GLY A 65 -6.54 -5.25 -4.60
N VAL A 66 -5.64 -6.02 -4.00
CA VAL A 66 -5.30 -5.96 -2.58
C VAL A 66 -3.82 -5.66 -2.43
N GLY A 67 -3.43 -5.11 -1.30
CA GLY A 67 -2.04 -4.91 -0.98
C GLY A 67 -1.80 -4.75 0.51
N VAL A 68 -0.54 -4.67 0.91
CA VAL A 68 -0.14 -4.40 2.27
C VAL A 68 1.04 -3.45 2.28
N LEU A 69 0.98 -2.45 3.15
CA LEU A 69 2.11 -1.59 3.50
C LEU A 69 2.56 -1.94 4.93
N VAL A 70 3.80 -2.34 5.09
CA VAL A 70 4.38 -2.73 6.38
C VAL A 70 5.44 -1.71 6.77
N ASN A 71 5.34 -1.17 7.98
CA ASN A 71 6.39 -0.34 8.55
C ASN A 71 7.33 -1.23 9.38
N THR A 72 8.48 -1.61 8.82
CA THR A 72 9.42 -2.55 9.47
C THR A 72 10.00 -2.00 10.78
N ASN A 73 10.15 -0.67 10.89
CA ASN A 73 10.64 -0.01 12.12
C ASN A 73 9.64 -0.08 13.28
N LEU A 74 8.34 -0.27 13.00
CA LEU A 74 7.27 -0.33 14.00
C LEU A 74 6.59 -1.71 14.08
N ALA A 75 7.01 -2.64 13.25
CA ALA A 75 6.54 -4.03 13.23
C ALA A 75 7.44 -4.96 14.07
N MET A 76 8.59 -4.47 14.56
CA MET A 76 9.40 -5.10 15.62
C MET A 76 8.98 -4.63 17.00
#